data_AF-A0A945HEN7-F1
#
_entry.id   AF-A0A945HEN7-F1
#
_cell.length_a   1.000
_cell.length_b   1.000
_cell.length_c   1.000
_cell.angle_alpha   90.00
_cell.angle_beta   90.00
_cell.angle_gamma   90.00
#
_symmetry.space_group_name_H-M   'P 1'
#
loop_
_entity.id
_entity.type
_entity.pdbx_description
1 polymer ?
#
loop_
_entity_poly.entity_id
_entity_poly.type
_entity_poly.pdbx_seq_one_letter_code
_entity_poly.pdbx_strand_id
1 'polypeptide(L)'
;MISSLIAQNTGAGGLELGSTLKLSNGTPVKDVYQTPADLVNLIVPNMFVLGGVIIFGMLILAGYKYILNTSKGTQEAYEIFKNAVIGFVVMFSAYWIVQVIKLVTGADIPL
;
A
#
# COMPACT_ATOMS: atom_id res chain seq x y z
N MET A 1 24.76 -28.22 10.94
CA MET A 1 23.71 -27.37 10.35
C MET A 1 22.58 -28.17 9.70
N ILE A 2 22.84 -29.34 9.11
CA ILE A 2 21.77 -30.24 8.64
C ILE A 2 21.13 -31.00 9.82
N SER A 3 21.90 -31.28 10.86
CA SER A 3 21.45 -31.98 12.08
C SER A 3 20.44 -31.22 12.95
N SER A 4 20.36 -29.88 12.86
CA SER A 4 19.31 -29.10 13.55
C SER A 4 17.98 -29.05 12.77
N LEU A 5 18.00 -29.37 11.47
CA LEU A 5 16.79 -29.49 10.64
C LEU A 5 16.09 -30.84 10.88
N ILE A 6 16.86 -31.87 11.26
CA ILE A 6 16.32 -33.20 11.59
C ILE A 6 15.75 -33.22 13.02
N ALA A 7 16.24 -32.37 13.93
CA ALA A 7 15.71 -32.24 15.30
C ALA A 7 14.27 -31.69 15.36
N GLN A 8 13.81 -30.98 14.31
CA GLN A 8 12.41 -30.57 14.16
C GLN A 8 11.52 -31.67 13.56
N ASN A 9 12.10 -32.80 13.12
CA ASN A 9 11.37 -33.95 12.61
C ASN A 9 11.36 -35.08 13.65
N THR A 10 10.92 -34.76 14.86
CA THR A 10 10.35 -35.77 15.76
C THR A 10 8.87 -35.84 15.43
N GLY A 11 8.48 -36.92 14.74
CA GLY A 11 7.15 -37.10 14.18
C GLY A 11 6.03 -36.87 15.19
N ALA A 12 5.28 -35.78 15.00
CA ALA A 12 3.92 -35.55 15.49
C ALA A 12 3.29 -34.22 15.01
N GLY A 13 4.07 -33.27 14.47
CA GLY A 13 3.54 -32.01 13.93
C GLY A 13 4.31 -31.59 12.69
N GLY A 14 3.61 -31.11 11.65
CA GLY A 14 4.22 -30.67 10.39
C GLY A 14 5.25 -29.56 10.59
N LEU A 15 6.11 -29.33 9.59
CA LEU A 15 7.06 -28.22 9.61
C LEU A 15 6.30 -26.89 9.73
N GLU A 16 6.43 -26.22 10.87
CA GLU A 16 5.91 -24.88 11.13
C GLU A 16 6.70 -23.84 10.33
N LEU A 17 6.29 -23.63 9.08
CA LEU A 17 6.94 -22.75 8.11
C LEU A 17 7.14 -21.32 8.63
N GLY A 18 6.26 -20.83 9.51
CA GLY A 18 6.37 -19.50 10.13
C GLY A 18 7.53 -19.32 11.12
N SER A 19 8.07 -20.43 11.66
CA SER A 19 9.23 -20.41 12.57
C SER A 19 10.56 -20.63 11.85
N THR A 20 10.52 -21.33 10.71
CA THR A 20 11.69 -21.75 9.94
C THR A 20 12.05 -20.77 8.82
N LEU A 21 11.06 -20.05 8.25
CA LEU A 21 11.31 -18.97 7.30
C LEU A 21 11.75 -17.70 8.05
N LYS A 22 13.01 -17.31 7.85
CA LYS A 22 13.61 -16.09 8.41
C LYS A 22 13.68 -15.00 7.35
N LEU A 23 13.33 -13.78 7.73
CA LEU A 23 13.50 -12.59 6.91
C LEU A 23 14.99 -12.24 6.77
N SER A 24 15.35 -11.32 5.86
CA SER A 24 16.75 -10.97 5.55
C SER A 24 17.59 -10.48 6.75
N ASN A 25 16.94 -10.17 7.88
CA ASN A 25 17.53 -9.74 9.16
C ASN A 25 17.59 -10.87 10.22
N GLY A 26 17.21 -12.10 9.88
CA GLY A 26 17.27 -13.27 10.77
C GLY A 26 16.08 -13.45 11.72
N THR A 27 15.07 -12.56 11.70
CA THR A 27 13.86 -12.71 12.52
C THR A 27 12.83 -13.65 11.87
N PRO A 28 12.15 -14.52 12.64
CA PRO A 28 11.06 -15.34 12.15
C PRO A 28 9.91 -14.49 11.60
N VAL A 29 9.32 -14.90 10.48
CA VAL A 29 8.19 -14.18 9.84
C VAL A 29 6.99 -14.02 10.79
N LYS A 30 6.76 -14.98 11.69
CA LYS A 30 5.68 -14.93 12.68
C LYS A 30 5.78 -13.75 13.66
N ASP A 31 6.99 -13.28 13.94
CA ASP A 31 7.23 -12.23 14.95
C ASP A 31 7.09 -10.83 14.34
N VAL A 32 7.11 -10.73 13.00
CA VAL A 32 7.03 -9.46 12.26
C VAL A 32 5.61 -9.18 11.76
N TYR A 33 4.84 -10.22 11.42
CA TYR A 33 3.44 -10.09 11.00
C TYR A 33 2.57 -10.90 11.97
N GLN A 34 2.34 -10.32 13.14
CA GLN A 34 1.52 -10.94 14.20
C GLN A 34 0.04 -10.87 13.84
N THR A 35 -0.37 -9.80 13.15
CA THR A 35 -1.74 -9.57 12.74
C THR A 35 -1.84 -9.10 11.28
N PRO A 36 -2.97 -9.36 10.60
CA PRO A 36 -3.24 -8.74 9.29
C PRO A 36 -3.16 -7.21 9.32
N ALA A 37 -3.34 -6.58 10.49
CA ALA A 37 -3.26 -5.13 10.66
C ALA A 37 -1.85 -4.58 10.43
N ASP A 38 -0.79 -5.35 10.71
CA ASP A 38 0.59 -4.91 10.52
C ASP A 38 0.91 -4.64 9.04
N LEU A 39 0.34 -5.46 8.14
CA LEU A 39 0.47 -5.28 6.69
C LEU A 39 -0.33 -4.07 6.21
N VAL A 40 -1.55 -3.88 6.72
CA VAL A 40 -2.41 -2.75 6.36
C VAL A 40 -1.76 -1.44 6.79
N ASN A 41 -1.20 -1.39 8.00
CA ASN A 41 -0.52 -0.21 8.55
C ASN A 41 0.76 0.16 7.78
N LEU A 42 1.40 -0.79 7.10
CA LEU A 42 2.54 -0.52 6.23
C LEU A 42 2.12 -0.07 4.82
N ILE A 43 1.10 -0.71 4.24
CA ILE A 43 0.72 -0.50 2.85
C ILE A 43 -0.09 0.79 2.67
N VAL A 44 -1.05 1.05 3.58
CA VAL A 44 -1.99 2.16 3.44
C VAL A 44 -1.28 3.52 3.38
N PRO A 45 -0.39 3.90 4.30
CA PRO A 45 0.31 5.19 4.22
C PRO A 45 1.13 5.34 2.93
N ASN A 46 1.85 4.29 2.55
CA ASN A 46 2.69 4.29 1.35
C ASN A 46 1.85 4.45 0.07
N MET A 47 0.67 3.82 0.02
CA MET A 47 -0.30 3.98 -1.06
C MET A 47 -0.82 5.41 -1.17
N PHE A 48 -1.12 6.07 -0.05
CA PHE A 48 -1.59 7.46 -0.04
C PHE A 48 -0.50 8.43 -0.54
N VAL A 49 0.75 8.24 -0.12
CA VAL A 49 1.89 9.02 -0.62
C VAL A 49 2.08 8.82 -2.13
N LEU A 50 2.10 7.56 -2.59
CA LEU A 50 2.22 7.25 -4.02
C LEU A 50 1.06 7.83 -4.83
N GLY A 51 -0.17 7.72 -4.34
CA GLY A 51 -1.35 8.30 -4.98
C GLY A 51 -1.25 9.81 -5.13
N GLY A 52 -0.80 10.51 -4.09
CA GLY A 52 -0.55 11.95 -4.13
C GLY A 52 0.51 12.34 -5.17
N VAL A 53 1.62 11.59 -5.24
CA VAL A 53 2.68 11.81 -6.23
C VAL A 53 2.18 11.60 -7.65
N ILE A 54 1.38 10.55 -7.88
CA ILE A 54 0.80 10.26 -9.20
C ILE A 54 -0.15 11.38 -9.64
N ILE A 55 -1.04 11.82 -8.75
CA ILE A 55 -1.97 12.93 -9.03
C ILE A 55 -1.18 14.21 -9.35
N PHE A 56 -0.14 14.52 -8.58
CA PHE A 56 0.72 15.66 -8.84
C PHE A 56 1.40 15.59 -10.22
N GLY A 57 1.93 14.42 -10.58
CA GLY A 57 2.51 14.19 -11.92
C GLY A 57 1.48 14.36 -13.04
N MET A 58 0.26 13.85 -12.86
CA MET A 58 -0.83 14.02 -13.83
C MET A 58 -1.21 15.50 -14.02
N LEU A 59 -1.23 16.29 -12.94
CA LEU A 59 -1.53 17.73 -13.03
C LEU A 59 -0.47 18.50 -13.81
N ILE A 60 0.83 18.18 -13.60
CA ILE A 60 1.92 18.78 -14.39
C ILE A 60 1.76 18.42 -15.88
N LEU A 61 1.49 17.15 -16.19
CA LEU A 61 1.30 16.71 -17.57
C LEU A 61 0.07 17.35 -18.23
N ALA A 62 -1.03 17.49 -17.50
CA ALA A 62 -2.22 18.17 -17.97
C ALA A 62 -1.92 19.66 -18.27
N GLY A 63 -1.25 20.35 -17.35
CA GLY A 63 -0.86 21.74 -17.52
C GLY A 63 0.06 21.95 -18.73
N TYR A 64 1.06 21.08 -18.88
CA TYR A 64 1.96 21.11 -20.03
C TYR A 64 1.22 20.92 -21.37
N LYS A 65 0.34 19.91 -21.46
CA LYS A 65 -0.47 19.65 -22.66
C LYS A 65 -1.44 20.79 -22.98
N TYR A 66 -1.97 21.47 -21.97
CA TYR A 66 -2.81 22.64 -22.14
C TYR A 66 -2.03 23.82 -22.73
N ILE A 67 -0.80 24.08 -22.23
CA ILE A 67 0.06 25.17 -22.72
C ILE A 67 0.51 24.95 -24.17
N LEU A 68 0.69 23.70 -24.60
CA LEU A 68 1.01 23.37 -26.00
C LEU A 68 -0.08 23.83 -26.99
N ASN A 69 -1.30 24.15 -26.52
CA ASN A 69 -2.36 24.82 -27.26
C ASN A 69 -2.70 24.20 -28.62
N THR A 70 -2.55 22.87 -28.73
CA THR A 70 -3.01 22.11 -29.89
C THR A 70 -4.46 21.69 -29.65
N SER A 71 -5.25 21.57 -30.72
CA SER A 71 -6.65 21.12 -30.64
C SER A 71 -6.79 19.78 -29.91
N LYS A 72 -5.86 18.87 -30.15
CA LYS A 72 -5.79 17.55 -29.49
C LYS A 72 -5.25 17.64 -28.06
N GLY A 73 -4.20 18.43 -27.82
CA GLY A 73 -3.56 18.56 -26.50
C GLY A 73 -4.48 19.18 -25.45
N THR A 74 -5.34 20.12 -25.85
CA THR A 74 -6.33 20.75 -24.96
C THR A 74 -7.38 19.74 -24.48
N GLN A 75 -7.87 18.89 -25.37
CA GLN A 75 -8.85 17.86 -25.03
C GLN A 75 -8.22 16.77 -24.14
N GLU A 76 -7.01 16.32 -24.45
CA GLU A 76 -6.28 15.37 -23.61
C GLU A 76 -5.96 15.94 -22.23
N ALA A 77 -5.59 17.23 -22.14
CA ALA A 77 -5.34 17.91 -20.87
C ALA A 77 -6.59 17.92 -19.99
N TYR A 78 -7.76 18.19 -20.59
CA TYR A 78 -9.03 18.16 -19.87
C TYR A 78 -9.39 16.76 -19.35
N GLU A 79 -9.15 15.72 -20.14
CA GLU A 79 -9.36 14.34 -19.72
C GLU A 79 -8.43 13.94 -18.56
N ILE A 80 -7.13 14.25 -18.67
CA ILE A 80 -6.15 13.97 -17.60
C ILE A 80 -6.53 14.74 -16.33
N PHE A 81 -6.91 16.02 -16.45
CA PHE A 81 -7.34 16.82 -15.33
C PHE A 81 -8.58 16.24 -14.64
N LYS A 82 -9.61 15.86 -15.42
CA LYS A 82 -10.81 15.20 -14.89
C LYS A 82 -10.46 13.91 -14.15
N ASN A 83 -9.57 13.09 -14.71
CA ASN A 83 -9.13 11.85 -14.07
C ASN A 83 -8.35 12.12 -12.77
N ALA A 84 -7.50 13.16 -12.75
CA ALA A 84 -6.79 13.59 -11.55
C ALA A 84 -7.75 14.06 -10.45
N VAL A 85 -8.79 14.83 -10.81
CA VAL A 85 -9.84 15.27 -9.87
C VAL A 85 -10.63 14.09 -9.33
N ILE A 86 -11.03 13.13 -10.19
CA ILE A 86 -11.73 11.92 -9.75
C ILE A 86 -10.84 11.12 -8.79
N GLY A 87 -9.56 10.91 -9.14
CA GLY A 87 -8.60 10.22 -8.28
C GLY A 87 -8.44 10.90 -6.93
N PHE A 88 -8.38 12.24 -6.91
CA PHE A 88 -8.31 13.01 -5.67
C PHE A 88 -9.56 12.81 -4.80
N VAL A 89 -10.76 12.87 -5.38
CA VAL A 89 -12.02 12.62 -4.66
C VAL A 89 -12.09 11.19 -4.13
N VAL A 90 -11.57 10.21 -4.86
CA VAL A 90 -11.49 8.82 -4.40
C VAL A 90 -10.53 8.69 -3.21
N MET A 91 -9.34 9.31 -3.26
CA MET A 91 -8.42 9.29 -2.12
C MET A 91 -9.04 9.96 -0.89
N PHE A 92 -9.73 11.09 -1.10
CA PHE A 92 -10.47 11.75 -0.04
C PHE A 92 -11.52 10.80 0.56
N SER A 93 -12.34 10.16 -0.26
CA SER A 93 -13.34 9.19 0.23
C SER A 93 -12.70 8.03 1.01
N ALA A 94 -11.56 7.52 0.53
CA ALA A 94 -10.81 6.46 1.21
C ALA A 94 -10.32 6.88 2.60
N TYR A 95 -9.85 8.12 2.75
CA TYR A 95 -9.46 8.66 4.06
C TYR A 95 -10.63 8.63 5.04
N TRP A 96 -11.82 9.06 4.62
CA TRP A 96 -13.02 9.05 5.47
C TRP A 96 -13.41 7.64 5.88
N ILE A 97 -13.34 6.67 4.96
CA ILE A 97 -13.63 5.25 5.27
C ILE A 97 -12.67 4.73 6.35
N VAL A 98 -11.36 4.95 6.18
CA VAL A 98 -10.38 4.51 7.17
C VAL A 98 -10.59 5.23 8.50
N GLN A 99 -10.88 6.52 8.49
CA GLN A 99 -11.14 7.29 9.71
C GLN A 99 -12.36 6.77 10.48
N VAL A 100 -13.43 6.40 9.79
CA VAL A 100 -14.62 5.77 10.41
C VAL A 100 -14.26 4.40 10.99
N ILE A 101 -13.47 3.60 10.28
CA ILE A 101 -12.99 2.30 10.79
C ILE A 101 -12.15 2.50 12.05
N LYS A 102 -11.21 3.46 12.08
CA LYS A 102 -10.45 3.77 13.30
C LYS A 102 -11.36 4.12 14.47
N LEU A 103 -12.37 4.97 14.23
CA LEU A 103 -13.31 5.42 15.26
C LEU A 103 -14.15 4.26 15.84
N VAL A 104 -14.62 3.35 14.99
CA VAL A 104 -15.51 2.25 15.41
C VAL A 104 -14.72 1.10 16.04
N THR A 105 -13.53 0.80 15.52
CA THR A 105 -12.75 -0.39 15.92
C THR A 105 -11.68 -0.08 16.97
N GLY A 106 -11.36 1.20 17.21
CA GLY A 106 -10.23 1.59 18.06
C GLY A 106 -8.86 1.18 17.50
N ALA A 107 -8.82 0.68 16.26
CA ALA A 107 -7.59 0.24 15.60
C ALA A 107 -6.76 1.46 15.21
N ASP A 108 -5.51 1.48 15.65
CA ASP A 108 -4.55 2.54 15.31
C ASP A 108 -3.95 2.25 13.93
N ILE A 109 -4.65 2.70 12.90
CA ILE A 109 -4.15 2.69 11.53
C ILE A 109 -3.42 4.02 11.33
N PRO A 110 -2.10 4.08 11.10
CA PRO A 110 -1.49 5.32 10.68
C PRO A 110 -2.03 5.69 9.30
N LEU A 111 -2.55 6.91 9.15
CA LEU A 111 -2.87 7.51 7.84
C LEU A 111 -1.85 8.59 7.57
#